data_AF-A0A7S2TP71-F1
#
_entry.id   AF-A0A7S2TP71-F1
#
_cell.length_a   1.000
_cell.length_b   1.000
_cell.length_c   1.000
_cell.angle_alpha   90.00
_cell.angle_beta   90.00
_cell.angle_gamma   90.00
#
_symmetry.space_group_name_H-M   'P 1'
#
loop_
_entity.id
_entity.type
_entity.pdbx_description
1 polymer ?
#
loop_
_entity_poly.entity_id
_entity_poly.type
_entity_poly.pdbx_seq_one_letter_code
_entity_poly.pdbx_strand_id
1 'polypeptide(L)'
;MTLYELGYNFAGIDDCWQLCNSGPHGGFHNASGYPIVDKSLFPDMKAMTDKAKSHGISPGWYGNNCHCHDSVCSEERCFQGDVQATIDFGFESIKLDGCGAERNITLFSELFNQTGKPVLIENCHN
;
A
#
# COMPACT_ATOMS: atom_id res chain seq x y z
N MET A 1 9.35 21.48 21.48
CA MET A 1 9.59 21.44 20.03
C MET A 1 10.00 20.03 19.64
N THR A 2 9.02 19.27 19.13
CA THR A 2 9.16 17.92 18.58
C THR A 2 9.13 18.00 17.05
N LEU A 3 9.50 16.92 16.34
CA LEU A 3 9.35 16.84 14.88
C LEU A 3 7.88 17.04 14.45
N TYR A 4 6.94 16.52 15.24
CA TYR A 4 5.52 16.71 15.00
C TYR A 4 5.12 18.19 15.03
N GLU A 5 5.60 18.96 16.02
CA GLU A 5 5.36 20.41 16.13
C GLU A 5 6.01 21.21 14.97
N LEU A 6 6.98 20.60 14.27
CA LEU A 6 7.60 21.14 13.06
C LEU A 6 6.90 20.70 11.76
N GLY A 7 5.84 19.89 11.84
CA GLY A 7 5.05 19.45 10.69
C GLY A 7 5.40 18.08 10.11
N TYR A 8 6.31 17.32 10.74
CA TYR A 8 6.59 15.94 10.34
C TYR A 8 5.51 15.00 10.93
N ASN A 9 4.34 15.00 10.29
CA ASN A 9 3.15 14.25 10.73
C ASN A 9 2.77 13.09 9.80
N PHE A 10 3.62 12.73 8.84
CA PHE A 10 3.47 11.53 8.00
C PHE A 10 4.45 10.45 8.46
N ALA A 11 3.97 9.21 8.54
CA ALA A 11 4.82 8.05 8.78
C ALA A 11 4.39 6.90 7.87
N GLY A 12 5.26 6.50 6.94
CA GLY A 12 5.03 5.40 6.01
C GLY A 12 5.76 4.14 6.42
N ILE A 13 5.16 2.98 6.20
CA ILE A 13 5.90 1.72 6.09
C ILE A 13 6.38 1.57 4.64
N ASP A 14 7.61 1.10 4.46
CA ASP A 14 8.19 0.85 3.14
C ASP A 14 8.07 -0.65 2.81
N ASP A 15 8.88 -1.16 1.88
CA ASP A 15 8.86 -2.54 1.44
C ASP A 15 9.02 -3.58 2.57
N CYS A 16 8.82 -4.85 2.24
CA CYS A 16 8.91 -6.04 3.11
C CYS A 16 7.70 -6.28 4.04
N TRP A 17 6.54 -5.65 3.80
CA TRP A 17 5.31 -5.94 4.56
C TRP A 17 4.53 -7.16 4.02
N GLN A 18 4.70 -7.46 2.74
CA GLN A 18 3.96 -8.51 2.05
C GLN A 18 4.55 -9.90 2.27
N LEU A 19 3.69 -10.93 2.20
CA LEU A 19 4.10 -12.33 2.27
C LEU A 19 4.44 -12.85 0.86
N CYS A 20 5.73 -12.89 0.50
CA CYS A 20 6.15 -13.34 -0.82
C CYS A 20 5.75 -14.80 -1.13
N ASN A 21 5.51 -15.11 -2.41
CA ASN A 21 5.15 -16.45 -2.89
C ASN A 21 3.89 -17.05 -2.26
N SER A 22 2.98 -16.22 -1.74
CA SER A 22 1.73 -16.65 -1.12
C SER A 22 0.52 -16.58 -2.07
N GLY A 23 0.66 -15.84 -3.17
CA GLY A 23 -0.34 -15.69 -4.22
C GLY A 23 -0.20 -16.71 -5.35
N PRO A 24 -1.17 -16.75 -6.29
CA PRO A 24 -1.03 -17.51 -7.52
C PRO A 24 0.26 -17.17 -8.27
N HIS A 25 0.89 -18.19 -8.86
CA HIS A 25 2.10 -18.04 -9.65
C HIS A 25 3.30 -17.38 -8.94
N GLY A 26 3.32 -17.37 -7.60
CA GLY A 26 4.45 -16.87 -6.81
C GLY A 26 4.40 -15.38 -6.45
N GLY A 27 3.30 -14.68 -6.76
CA GLY A 27 3.08 -13.29 -6.31
C GLY A 27 2.73 -13.18 -4.83
N PHE A 28 2.31 -11.99 -4.40
CA PHE A 28 1.76 -11.76 -3.05
C PHE A 28 0.28 -11.36 -3.07
N HIS A 29 -0.35 -11.29 -4.25
CA HIS A 29 -1.78 -11.05 -4.38
C HIS A 29 -2.58 -12.35 -4.39
N ASN A 30 -3.74 -12.37 -3.73
CA ASN A 30 -4.64 -13.51 -3.80
C ASN A 30 -5.42 -13.55 -5.15
N ALA A 31 -6.34 -14.51 -5.30
CA ALA A 31 -7.12 -14.67 -6.53
C ALA A 31 -8.01 -13.46 -6.88
N SER A 32 -8.42 -12.64 -5.91
CA SER A 32 -9.18 -11.40 -6.19
C SER A 32 -8.29 -10.21 -6.51
N GLY A 33 -6.95 -10.36 -6.44
CA GLY A 33 -6.00 -9.27 -6.57
C GLY A 33 -5.74 -8.54 -5.24
N TYR A 34 -6.30 -9.00 -4.11
CA TYR A 34 -6.05 -8.36 -2.81
C TYR A 34 -4.69 -8.82 -2.26
N PRO A 35 -3.84 -7.91 -1.76
CA PRO A 35 -2.52 -8.25 -1.27
C PRO A 35 -2.51 -9.06 0.03
N ILE A 36 -1.58 -9.99 0.15
CA ILE A 36 -1.39 -10.84 1.30
C ILE A 36 -0.26 -10.28 2.16
N VAL A 37 -0.61 -9.84 3.36
CA VAL A 37 0.32 -9.28 4.36
C VAL A 37 1.02 -10.39 5.14
N ASP A 38 2.31 -10.22 5.42
CA ASP A 38 3.02 -11.07 6.38
C ASP A 38 2.60 -10.73 7.81
N LYS A 39 1.68 -11.54 8.35
CA LYS A 39 1.14 -11.36 9.71
C LYS A 39 2.14 -11.66 10.83
N SER A 40 3.30 -12.25 10.52
CA SER A 40 4.37 -12.40 11.52
C SER A 40 5.07 -11.06 11.80
N LEU A 41 5.05 -10.15 10.83
CA LEU A 41 5.58 -8.78 10.93
C LEU A 41 4.48 -7.77 11.27
N PHE A 42 3.37 -7.84 10.54
CA PHE A 42 2.23 -6.93 10.64
C PHE A 42 0.95 -7.71 10.96
N PRO A 43 0.75 -8.12 12.22
CA PRO A 43 -0.39 -8.98 12.59
C PRO A 43 -1.75 -8.31 12.35
N ASP A 44 -1.82 -6.98 12.44
CA ASP A 44 -3.01 -6.18 12.18
C ASP A 44 -2.63 -4.77 11.66
N MET A 45 -2.68 -4.61 10.34
CA MET A 45 -2.38 -3.32 9.67
C MET A 45 -3.37 -2.23 10.09
N LYS A 46 -4.64 -2.56 10.28
CA LYS A 46 -5.67 -1.58 10.64
C LYS A 46 -5.47 -1.08 12.07
N ALA A 47 -5.17 -1.96 13.01
CA ALA A 47 -4.86 -1.53 14.37
C ALA A 47 -3.61 -0.62 14.41
N MET A 48 -2.61 -0.88 13.56
CA MET A 48 -1.42 -0.05 13.44
C MET A 48 -1.75 1.35 12.89
N THR A 49 -2.53 1.46 11.80
CA THR A 49 -2.92 2.76 11.24
C THR A 49 -3.87 3.52 12.16
N ASP A 50 -4.81 2.84 12.82
CA ASP A 50 -5.69 3.45 13.83
C ASP A 50 -4.87 4.01 14.99
N LYS A 51 -3.82 3.29 15.41
CA LYS A 51 -2.88 3.77 16.42
C LYS A 51 -2.14 5.02 15.95
N ALA A 52 -1.60 5.04 14.73
CA ALA A 52 -0.94 6.22 14.16
C ALA A 52 -1.88 7.44 14.15
N LYS A 53 -3.11 7.25 13.66
CA LYS A 53 -4.14 8.30 13.61
C LYS A 53 -4.53 8.80 15.00
N SER A 54 -4.57 7.93 16.02
CA SER A 54 -4.83 8.34 17.40
C SER A 54 -3.76 9.30 17.98
N HIS A 55 -2.59 9.35 17.34
CA HIS A 55 -1.50 10.28 17.65
C HIS A 55 -1.40 11.46 16.67
N GLY A 56 -2.37 11.63 15.77
CA GLY A 56 -2.36 12.68 14.74
C GLY A 56 -1.38 12.43 13.59
N ILE A 57 -0.85 11.21 13.47
CA ILE A 57 0.07 10.82 12.40
C ILE A 57 -0.75 10.28 11.22
N SER A 58 -0.50 10.79 10.02
CA SER A 58 -1.04 10.27 8.76
C SER A 58 -0.21 9.08 8.28
N PRO A 59 -0.79 7.86 8.25
CA PRO A 59 -0.06 6.65 7.89
C PRO A 59 0.06 6.49 6.36
N GLY A 60 1.26 6.17 5.88
CA GLY A 60 1.53 5.86 4.48
C GLY A 60 1.87 4.39 4.24
N TRP A 61 1.60 3.93 3.02
CA TRP A 61 1.89 2.57 2.57
C TRP A 61 2.85 2.54 1.38
N TYR A 62 3.28 1.34 1.00
CA TYR A 62 4.20 1.06 -0.08
C TYR A 62 3.61 -0.02 -0.99
N GLY A 63 3.53 0.24 -2.29
CA GLY A 63 2.98 -0.66 -3.31
C GLY A 63 3.92 -0.83 -4.51
N ASN A 64 3.56 -1.77 -5.39
CA ASN A 64 4.34 -2.20 -6.55
C ASN A 64 5.79 -2.65 -6.20
N ASN A 65 5.88 -3.54 -5.22
CA ASN A 65 7.05 -3.77 -4.39
C ASN A 65 8.30 -4.35 -5.11
N CYS A 66 9.48 -4.10 -4.52
CA CYS A 66 10.75 -4.65 -4.99
C CYS A 66 11.16 -5.94 -4.27
N HIS A 67 10.74 -6.17 -3.03
CA HIS A 67 11.21 -7.30 -2.24
C HIS A 67 10.75 -8.65 -2.82
N CYS A 68 9.48 -8.75 -3.20
CA CYS A 68 8.90 -9.95 -3.80
C CYS A 68 8.98 -9.96 -5.33
N HIS A 69 9.23 -8.81 -5.97
CA HIS A 69 9.21 -8.64 -7.42
C HIS A 69 7.95 -9.25 -8.07
N ASP A 70 6.75 -8.86 -7.61
CA ASP A 70 5.49 -9.38 -8.15
C ASP A 70 5.28 -8.89 -9.60
N SER A 71 5.72 -9.73 -10.53
CA SER A 71 5.56 -9.54 -11.97
C SER A 71 4.37 -10.32 -12.52
N VAL A 72 3.60 -11.01 -11.66
CA VAL A 72 2.50 -11.88 -12.07
C VAL A 72 1.13 -11.22 -11.93
N CYS A 73 0.96 -10.27 -11.00
CA CYS A 73 -0.29 -9.51 -10.88
C CYS A 73 -0.24 -8.21 -11.69
N SER A 74 -0.71 -8.22 -12.94
CA SER A 74 -0.71 -7.04 -13.84
C SER A 74 -2.10 -6.61 -14.32
N GLU A 75 -3.12 -7.40 -13.99
CA GLU A 75 -4.51 -7.17 -14.38
C GLU A 75 -5.15 -6.07 -13.51
N GLU A 76 -6.20 -5.42 -14.00
CA GLU A 76 -6.91 -4.35 -13.27
C GLU A 76 -7.37 -4.77 -11.87
N ARG A 77 -7.71 -6.07 -11.67
CA ARG A 77 -8.09 -6.59 -10.35
C ARG A 77 -6.99 -6.43 -9.29
N CYS A 78 -5.72 -6.43 -9.69
CA CYS A 78 -4.59 -6.25 -8.78
C CYS A 78 -4.56 -4.81 -8.27
N PHE A 79 -4.63 -3.84 -9.19
CA PHE A 79 -4.75 -2.42 -8.86
C PHE A 79 -5.95 -2.15 -7.94
N GLN A 80 -7.10 -2.74 -8.26
CA GLN A 80 -8.32 -2.61 -7.44
C GLN A 80 -8.12 -3.22 -6.05
N GLY A 81 -7.44 -4.35 -5.94
CA GLY A 81 -7.14 -5.00 -4.67
C GLY A 81 -6.16 -4.20 -3.81
N ASP A 82 -5.12 -3.62 -4.39
CA ASP A 82 -4.19 -2.71 -3.71
C ASP A 82 -4.88 -1.42 -3.23
N VAL A 83 -5.72 -0.82 -4.07
CA VAL A 83 -6.53 0.35 -3.69
C VAL A 83 -7.47 -0.02 -2.54
N GLN A 84 -8.20 -1.14 -2.66
CA GLN A 84 -9.12 -1.59 -1.62
C GLN A 84 -8.38 -1.87 -0.30
N ALA A 85 -7.24 -2.56 -0.34
CA ALA A 85 -6.43 -2.83 0.83
C ALA A 85 -5.88 -1.56 1.49
N THR A 86 -5.47 -0.57 0.69
CA THR A 86 -5.04 0.75 1.20
C THR A 86 -6.15 1.37 2.06
N ILE A 87 -7.39 1.32 1.56
CA ILE A 87 -8.57 1.87 2.25
C ILE A 87 -8.97 1.03 3.47
N ASP A 88 -8.99 -0.29 3.34
CA ASP A 88 -9.40 -1.21 4.41
C ASP A 88 -8.43 -1.19 5.58
N PHE A 89 -7.13 -1.15 5.29
CA PHE A 89 -6.08 -0.99 6.29
C PHE A 89 -6.01 0.42 6.83
N GLY A 90 -6.67 1.40 6.21
CA GLY A 90 -6.78 2.76 6.73
C GLY A 90 -5.56 3.64 6.46
N PHE A 91 -4.76 3.36 5.44
CA PHE A 91 -3.69 4.26 5.00
C PHE A 91 -4.24 5.53 4.35
N GLU A 92 -3.46 6.61 4.38
CA GLU A 92 -3.81 7.94 3.84
C GLU A 92 -2.86 8.39 2.72
N SER A 93 -1.78 7.64 2.50
CA SER A 93 -0.91 7.78 1.35
C SER A 93 -0.38 6.43 0.88
N ILE A 94 0.08 6.37 -0.36
CA ILE A 94 0.78 5.23 -0.93
C ILE A 94 1.96 5.70 -1.79
N LYS A 95 3.11 5.11 -1.57
CA LYS A 95 4.29 5.20 -2.44
C LYS A 95 4.26 4.03 -3.42
N LEU A 96 4.32 4.33 -4.72
CA LEU A 96 4.26 3.33 -5.79
C LEU A 96 5.60 3.23 -6.50
N ASP A 97 6.29 2.12 -6.31
CA ASP A 97 7.61 1.84 -6.91
C ASP A 97 7.49 1.30 -8.35
N GLY A 98 8.62 0.96 -8.98
CA GLY A 98 8.69 0.48 -10.38
C GLY A 98 8.93 -1.03 -10.54
N CYS A 99 9.05 -1.78 -9.44
CA CYS A 99 9.58 -3.14 -9.50
C CYS A 99 8.55 -4.21 -9.90
N GLY A 100 7.29 -4.07 -9.50
CA GLY A 100 6.21 -4.97 -9.91
C GLY A 100 5.57 -4.60 -11.24
N ALA A 101 4.49 -5.30 -11.60
CA ALA A 101 3.79 -5.12 -12.86
C ALA A 101 2.81 -3.93 -12.88
N GLU A 102 2.44 -3.37 -11.74
CA GLU A 102 1.36 -2.38 -11.58
C GLU A 102 1.84 -0.94 -11.81
N ARG A 103 2.30 -0.64 -13.02
CA ARG A 103 2.98 0.64 -13.34
C ARG A 103 2.06 1.79 -13.76
N ASN A 104 0.76 1.55 -13.91
CA ASN A 104 -0.19 2.55 -14.39
C ASN A 104 -0.67 3.46 -13.24
N ILE A 105 0.06 4.54 -12.97
CA ILE A 105 -0.28 5.50 -11.91
C ILE A 105 -1.59 6.24 -12.19
N THR A 106 -1.93 6.47 -13.46
CA THR A 106 -3.21 7.07 -13.83
C THR A 106 -4.37 6.19 -13.37
N LEU A 107 -4.27 4.87 -13.59
CA LEU A 107 -5.27 3.92 -13.11
C LEU A 107 -5.37 3.91 -11.58
N PHE A 108 -4.25 3.92 -10.85
CA PHE A 108 -4.28 4.07 -9.39
C PHE A 108 -5.02 5.35 -8.96
N SER A 109 -4.69 6.49 -9.58
CA SER A 109 -5.34 7.79 -9.29
C SER A 109 -6.85 7.75 -9.55
N GLU A 110 -7.28 7.17 -10.66
CA GLU A 110 -8.70 7.01 -11.01
C GLU A 110 -9.42 6.11 -10.01
N LEU A 111 -8.84 4.96 -9.66
CA LEU A 111 -9.41 4.02 -8.69
C LEU A 111 -9.48 4.61 -7.29
N PHE A 112 -8.45 5.31 -6.81
CA PHE A 112 -8.50 6.00 -5.52
C PHE A 112 -9.59 7.09 -5.51
N ASN A 113 -9.72 7.88 -6.58
CA ASN A 113 -10.79 8.89 -6.68
C ASN A 113 -12.18 8.27 -6.59
N GLN A 114 -12.39 7.08 -7.16
CA GLN A 114 -13.68 6.37 -7.08
C GLN A 114 -14.05 5.93 -5.65
N THR A 115 -13.08 5.77 -4.74
CA THR A 115 -13.35 5.42 -3.34
C THR A 115 -14.00 6.56 -2.54
N GLY A 116 -13.92 7.79 -3.03
CA GLY A 116 -14.35 9.00 -2.32
C GLY A 116 -13.47 9.36 -1.11
N LYS A 117 -12.33 8.68 -0.90
CA LYS A 117 -11.36 8.97 0.15
C LYS A 117 -10.11 9.60 -0.44
N PRO A 118 -9.64 10.75 0.09
CA PRO A 118 -8.38 11.34 -0.36
C PRO A 118 -7.20 10.44 0.07
N VAL A 119 -6.38 10.05 -0.90
CA VAL A 119 -5.13 9.32 -0.69
C VAL A 119 -4.02 10.05 -1.44
N LEU A 120 -2.92 10.37 -0.76
CA LEU A 120 -1.75 10.97 -1.40
C LEU A 120 -0.96 9.89 -2.15
N ILE A 121 -0.70 10.11 -3.43
CA ILE A 121 0.11 9.20 -4.25
C ILE A 121 1.52 9.78 -4.40
N GLU A 122 2.52 9.03 -3.94
CA GLU A 122 3.93 9.28 -4.20
C GLU A 122 4.40 8.38 -5.35
N ASN A 123 4.81 8.99 -6.46
CA ASN A 123 5.29 8.26 -7.64
C ASN A 123 6.81 8.01 -7.54
N CYS A 124 7.21 6.74 -7.50
CA CYS A 124 8.60 6.27 -7.42
C CYS A 124 8.96 5.29 -8.57
N HIS A 125 8.21 5.27 -9.68
CA HIS A 125 8.25 4.17 -10.67
C HIS A 125 9.34 4.20 -11.77
N ASN A 126 10.50 4.83 -11.54
CA ASN A 126 11.52 5.13 -12.57
C ASN A 126 11.86 3.99 -13.55
#